data_AF-A0A536IAQ7-F1
#
_entry.id   AF-A0A536IAQ7-F1
#
_cell.length_a   1.000
_cell.length_b   1.000
_cell.length_c   1.000
_cell.angle_alpha   90.00
_cell.angle_beta   90.00
_cell.angle_gamma   90.00
#
_symmetry.space_group_name_H-M   'P 1'
#
loop_
_entity.id
_entity.type
_entity.pdbx_description
1 polymer ?
#
loop_
_entity_poly.entity_id
_entity_poly.type
_entity_poly.pdbx_seq_one_letter_code
_entity_poly.pdbx_strand_id
1 'polypeptide(L)'
;MSAIPSLRAALIDQAERALARAEIPQRCALCADAETRALFRVDGALIVACRGCGLVRQDTRPLATAALYGGAYYATDDPKGGYANYFLDADVNKRTFRERIHAIERRYGRKGRLLDVGCALGDFLLEARAAGWDVAGVEISTFAAQRARARGLRVTTGRLEELDLPAASFDVITLYDAIEHLT
;
A
#
# COMPACT_ATOMS: atom_id res chain seq x y z
N MET A 1 -15.41 29.64 16.73
CA MET A 1 -15.91 28.65 17.70
C MET A 1 -15.14 27.36 17.47
N SER A 2 -14.13 27.10 18.29
CA SER A 2 -13.24 25.93 18.16
C SER A 2 -13.99 24.69 18.65
N ALA A 3 -14.22 23.73 17.76
CA ALA A 3 -14.80 22.44 18.12
C ALA A 3 -13.74 21.64 18.88
N ILE A 4 -13.83 21.63 20.21
CA ILE A 4 -13.04 20.72 21.05
C ILE A 4 -13.47 19.30 20.68
N PRO A 5 -12.57 18.43 20.19
CA PRO A 5 -12.92 17.04 19.93
C PRO A 5 -13.47 16.42 21.21
N SER A 6 -14.64 15.76 21.13
CA SER A 6 -15.21 15.10 22.31
C SER A 6 -14.18 14.15 22.93
N LEU A 7 -14.12 14.07 24.26
CA LEU A 7 -13.21 13.16 24.98
C LEU A 7 -13.27 11.72 24.45
N ARG A 8 -14.43 11.30 23.95
CA ARG A 8 -14.67 10.02 23.28
C ARG A 8 -13.88 9.87 21.98
N ALA A 9 -13.78 10.91 21.16
CA ALA A 9 -13.01 10.89 19.92
C ALA A 9 -11.49 10.79 20.18
N ALA A 10 -10.98 11.49 21.20
CA ALA A 10 -9.58 11.41 21.59
C ALA A 10 -9.18 10.02 22.13
N LEU A 11 -10.06 9.40 22.92
CA LEU A 11 -9.84 8.04 23.43
C LEU A 11 -9.88 6.98 22.32
N ILE A 12 -10.76 7.14 21.32
CA ILE A 12 -10.81 6.26 20.13
C ILE A 12 -9.51 6.38 19.34
N ASP A 13 -9.05 7.59 19.04
CA ASP A 13 -7.81 7.86 18.30
C ASP A 13 -6.57 7.31 19.05
N GLN A 14 -6.54 7.41 20.38
CA GLN A 14 -5.47 6.81 21.19
C GLN A 14 -5.50 5.28 21.16
N ALA A 15 -6.68 4.66 21.21
CA ALA A 15 -6.85 3.21 21.11
C ALA A 15 -6.47 2.69 19.72
N GLU A 16 -6.87 3.39 18.65
CA GLU A 16 -6.49 3.07 17.27
C GLU A 16 -4.97 3.15 17.08
N ARG A 17 -4.31 4.18 17.63
CA ARG A 17 -2.84 4.30 17.60
C ARG A 17 -2.13 3.23 18.43
N ALA A 18 -2.68 2.83 19.56
CA ALA A 18 -2.14 1.74 20.36
C ALA A 18 -2.28 0.39 19.63
N LEU A 19 -3.42 0.15 18.99
CA LEU A 19 -3.68 -1.05 18.20
C LEU A 19 -2.77 -1.12 16.97
N ALA A 20 -2.55 0.02 16.30
CA ALA A 20 -1.61 0.16 15.20
C ALA A 20 -0.16 -0.18 15.59
N ARG A 21 0.19 -0.13 16.88
CA ARG A 21 1.52 -0.50 17.41
C ARG A 21 1.57 -1.90 18.03
N ALA A 22 0.44 -2.57 18.19
CA ALA A 22 0.41 -3.92 18.73
C ALA A 22 0.99 -4.89 17.69
N GLU A 23 1.82 -5.83 18.11
CA GLU A 23 2.54 -6.74 17.23
C GLU A 23 2.03 -8.19 17.36
N ILE A 24 1.87 -8.91 16.24
CA ILE A 24 1.38 -10.30 16.23
C ILE A 24 2.38 -11.20 15.50
N PRO A 25 2.76 -12.37 16.07
CA PRO A 25 3.63 -13.35 15.41
C PRO A 25 3.05 -13.81 14.07
N GLN A 26 3.91 -13.93 13.07
CA GLN A 26 3.52 -14.30 11.71
C GLN A 26 3.86 -15.76 11.44
N ARG A 27 2.89 -16.54 10.92
CA ARG A 27 3.21 -17.70 10.07
C ARG A 27 3.73 -17.17 8.73
N CYS A 28 4.51 -17.99 8.02
CA CYS A 28 4.99 -17.62 6.70
C CYS A 28 3.80 -17.40 5.74
N ALA A 29 3.65 -16.18 5.20
CA ALA A 29 2.59 -15.86 4.23
C ALA A 29 2.70 -16.67 2.91
N LEU A 30 3.88 -17.22 2.61
CA LEU A 30 4.10 -17.99 1.38
C LEU A 30 3.81 -19.50 1.53
N CYS A 31 4.24 -20.12 2.63
CA CYS A 31 4.17 -21.59 2.80
C CYS A 31 3.49 -22.05 4.10
N ALA A 32 2.91 -21.11 4.87
CA ALA A 32 2.23 -21.34 6.16
C ALA A 32 3.06 -21.93 7.31
N ASP A 33 4.33 -22.26 7.07
CA ASP A 33 5.28 -22.73 8.09
C ASP A 33 5.48 -21.66 9.17
N ALA A 34 5.56 -22.11 10.42
CA ALA A 34 5.81 -21.27 11.59
C ALA A 34 7.28 -21.27 12.00
N GLU A 35 8.09 -22.22 11.53
CA GLU A 35 9.49 -22.30 11.92
C GLU A 35 10.34 -21.25 11.23
N THR A 36 11.11 -20.53 12.04
CA THR A 36 11.96 -19.45 11.56
C THR A 36 13.38 -19.56 12.10
N ARG A 37 14.30 -18.87 11.43
CA ARG A 37 15.66 -18.61 11.89
C ARG A 37 15.84 -17.09 12.01
N ALA A 38 16.22 -16.63 13.20
CA ALA A 38 16.58 -15.23 13.42
C ALA A 38 17.78 -14.82 12.54
N LEU A 39 17.69 -13.64 11.93
CA LEU A 39 18.76 -13.06 11.13
C LEU A 39 19.41 -11.89 11.89
N PHE A 40 18.65 -10.82 12.12
CA PHE A 40 19.14 -9.59 12.77
C PHE A 40 17.96 -8.75 13.26
N ARG A 41 18.24 -7.64 13.96
CA ARG A 41 17.24 -6.65 14.38
C ARG A 41 17.48 -5.31 13.70
N VAL A 42 16.39 -4.63 13.34
CA VAL A 42 16.40 -3.25 12.81
C VAL A 42 15.38 -2.46 13.61
N ASP A 43 15.80 -1.39 14.29
CA ASP A 43 14.93 -0.51 15.08
C ASP A 43 13.96 -1.25 16.04
N GLY A 44 14.46 -2.32 16.67
CA GLY A 44 13.69 -3.17 17.60
C GLY A 44 12.93 -4.32 16.92
N ALA A 45 12.61 -4.22 15.64
CA ALA A 45 11.96 -5.27 14.86
C ALA A 45 12.90 -6.45 14.60
N LEU A 46 12.44 -7.68 14.85
CA LEU A 46 13.21 -8.90 14.57
C LEU A 46 12.97 -9.34 13.13
N ILE A 47 14.05 -9.50 12.36
CA ILE A 47 14.02 -10.02 11.00
C ILE A 47 14.37 -11.52 11.02
N VAL A 48 13.53 -12.32 10.38
CA VAL A 48 13.63 -13.79 10.38
C VAL A 48 13.53 -14.34 8.96
N ALA A 49 14.15 -15.50 8.73
CA ALA A 49 13.95 -16.31 7.53
C ALA A 49 13.08 -17.53 7.86
N CYS A 50 12.07 -17.81 7.02
CA CYS A 50 11.29 -19.04 7.09
C CYS A 50 12.16 -20.26 6.80
N ARG A 51 12.05 -21.33 7.61
CA ARG A 51 12.82 -22.57 7.37
C ARG A 51 12.29 -23.40 6.20
N GLY A 52 10.98 -23.39 5.95
CA GLY A 52 10.38 -24.15 4.84
C GLY A 52 10.64 -23.57 3.44
N CYS A 53 10.53 -22.25 3.26
CA CYS A 53 10.64 -21.63 1.92
C CYS A 53 11.71 -20.53 1.79
N GLY A 54 12.36 -20.12 2.89
CA GLY A 54 13.40 -19.10 2.87
C GLY A 54 12.92 -17.65 2.80
N LEU A 55 11.60 -17.37 2.76
CA LEU A 55 11.08 -16.00 2.79
C LEU A 55 11.61 -15.23 4.01
N VAL A 56 12.19 -14.05 3.76
CA VAL A 56 12.66 -13.12 4.79
C VAL A 56 11.55 -12.12 5.10
N ARG A 57 11.25 -11.93 6.39
CA ARG A 57 10.19 -11.06 6.86
C ARG A 57 10.46 -10.57 8.28
N GLN A 58 9.69 -9.58 8.73
CA GLN A 58 9.58 -9.29 10.15
C GLN A 58 8.91 -10.48 10.86
N ASP A 59 9.38 -10.79 12.07
CA ASP A 59 8.86 -11.91 12.87
C ASP A 59 7.43 -11.66 13.33
N THR A 60 7.19 -10.41 13.70
CA THR A 60 5.89 -9.85 14.04
C THR A 60 5.45 -8.87 12.97
N ARG A 61 4.15 -8.64 12.86
CA ARG A 61 3.64 -7.48 12.12
C ARG A 61 2.89 -6.55 13.08
N PRO A 62 2.86 -5.24 12.80
CA PRO A 62 1.84 -4.38 13.38
C PRO A 62 0.46 -4.98 13.07
N LEU A 63 -0.47 -4.92 14.02
CA LEU A 63 -1.86 -5.24 13.77
C LEU A 63 -2.37 -4.21 12.75
N ALA A 64 -2.41 -4.64 11.49
CA ALA A 64 -2.67 -3.78 10.35
C ALA A 64 -4.07 -3.18 10.47
N THR A 65 -4.13 -1.91 10.82
CA THR A 65 -5.35 -1.11 10.83
C THR A 65 -5.22 -0.07 9.73
N ALA A 66 -6.35 0.30 9.09
CA ALA A 66 -6.38 1.42 8.15
C ALA A 66 -5.80 2.72 8.76
N ALA A 67 -5.77 2.82 10.09
CA ALA A 67 -5.15 3.91 10.83
C ALA A 67 -3.64 4.07 10.57
N LEU A 68 -2.90 2.98 10.25
CA LEU A 68 -1.48 3.06 9.87
C LEU A 68 -1.25 3.82 8.56
N TYR A 69 -2.24 3.81 7.66
CA TYR A 69 -2.21 4.48 6.36
C TYR A 69 -3.06 5.76 6.34
N GLY A 70 -3.27 6.38 7.50
CA GLY A 70 -4.02 7.62 7.66
C GLY A 70 -3.29 8.87 7.11
N GLY A 71 -3.87 10.05 7.31
CA GLY A 71 -3.28 11.31 6.81
C GLY A 71 -1.85 11.56 7.29
N ALA A 72 -1.52 11.14 8.52
CA ALA A 72 -0.18 11.26 9.09
C ALA A 72 0.87 10.31 8.49
N TYR A 73 0.47 9.34 7.67
CA TYR A 73 1.38 8.54 6.85
C TYR A 73 1.79 9.34 5.61
N TYR A 74 0.82 9.94 4.91
CA TYR A 74 1.09 10.68 3.68
C TYR A 74 1.56 12.12 3.89
N ALA A 75 1.20 12.76 5.01
CA ALA A 75 1.53 14.15 5.32
C ALA A 75 2.48 14.22 6.52
N THR A 76 3.76 13.93 6.28
CA THR A 76 4.81 13.95 7.31
C THR A 76 6.01 14.74 6.80
N ASP A 77 6.64 15.52 7.69
CA ASP A 77 7.92 16.19 7.43
C ASP A 77 9.13 15.23 7.66
N ASP A 78 8.88 14.00 8.10
CA ASP A 78 9.89 12.95 8.27
C ASP A 78 10.18 12.30 6.90
N PRO A 79 11.41 12.43 6.36
CA PRO A 79 11.81 11.77 5.12
C PRO A 79 11.83 10.23 5.22
N LYS A 80 11.77 9.66 6.44
CA LYS A 80 11.56 8.23 6.72
C LYS A 80 10.09 7.88 7.01
N GLY A 81 9.23 8.87 7.20
CA GLY A 81 7.79 8.69 7.33
C GLY A 81 7.23 8.18 6.01
N GLY A 82 6.74 6.95 6.03
CA GLY A 82 6.31 6.21 4.84
C GLY A 82 5.52 7.09 3.87
N TYR A 83 6.11 7.36 2.71
CA TYR A 83 5.52 8.08 1.58
C TYR A 83 5.43 9.63 1.66
N ALA A 84 6.04 10.30 2.64
CA ALA A 84 6.23 11.76 2.60
C ALA A 84 6.89 12.26 1.29
N ASN A 85 7.76 11.42 0.71
CA ASN A 85 8.49 11.73 -0.53
C ASN A 85 7.61 11.80 -1.79
N TYR A 86 6.38 11.26 -1.80
CA TYR A 86 5.53 11.35 -3.00
C TYR A 86 5.08 12.78 -3.32
N PHE A 87 4.94 13.63 -2.30
CA PHE A 87 4.63 15.05 -2.49
C PHE A 87 5.83 15.86 -3.00
N LEU A 88 7.06 15.40 -2.70
CA LEU A 88 8.30 16.09 -3.02
C LEU A 88 8.92 15.64 -4.36
N ASP A 89 8.65 14.40 -4.81
CA ASP A 89 9.32 13.76 -5.95
C ASP A 89 8.39 13.27 -7.06
N ALA A 90 7.29 13.98 -7.31
CA ALA A 90 6.36 13.65 -8.40
C ALA A 90 7.08 13.58 -9.78
N ASP A 91 8.16 14.32 -9.99
CA ASP A 91 8.94 14.27 -11.24
C ASP A 91 9.99 13.14 -11.27
N VAL A 92 10.57 12.77 -10.13
CA VAL A 92 11.55 11.65 -10.05
C VAL A 92 10.85 10.33 -10.29
N ASN A 93 9.63 10.15 -9.76
CA ASN A 93 8.88 8.90 -9.90
C ASN A 93 8.28 8.69 -11.30
N LYS A 94 8.08 9.75 -12.09
CA LYS A 94 7.52 9.63 -13.46
C LYS A 94 8.38 8.77 -14.37
N ARG A 95 9.71 8.90 -14.32
CA ARG A 95 10.61 8.08 -15.14
C ARG A 95 10.44 6.61 -14.81
N THR A 96 10.49 6.27 -13.52
CA THR A 96 10.31 4.90 -13.04
C THR A 96 8.95 4.32 -13.43
N PHE A 97 7.87 5.11 -13.32
CA PHE A 97 6.55 4.66 -13.77
C PHE A 97 6.49 4.43 -15.28
N ARG A 98 7.07 5.30 -16.10
CA ARG A 98 7.13 5.10 -17.55
C ARG A 98 7.92 3.85 -17.92
N GLU A 99 9.03 3.59 -17.24
CA GLU A 99 9.81 2.35 -17.43
C GLU A 99 9.00 1.10 -17.05
N ARG A 100 8.26 1.15 -15.93
CA ARG A 100 7.33 0.09 -15.50
C ARG A 100 6.23 -0.12 -16.55
N ILE A 101 5.60 0.94 -17.06
CA ILE A 101 4.58 0.88 -18.12
C ILE A 101 5.16 0.27 -19.39
N HIS A 102 6.33 0.71 -19.86
CA HIS A 102 6.98 0.13 -21.03
C HIS A 102 7.31 -1.36 -20.83
N ALA A 103 7.69 -1.78 -19.62
CA ALA A 103 7.91 -3.20 -19.33
C ALA A 103 6.62 -4.01 -19.45
N ILE A 104 5.50 -3.48 -18.93
CA ILE A 104 4.17 -4.08 -19.10
C ILE A 104 3.82 -4.19 -20.59
N GLU A 105 3.97 -3.11 -21.35
CA GLU A 105 3.64 -3.07 -22.78
C GLU A 105 4.48 -4.06 -23.60
N ARG A 106 5.79 -4.18 -23.32
CA ARG A 106 6.65 -5.18 -23.97
C ARG A 106 6.21 -6.61 -23.65
N ARG A 107 5.76 -6.88 -22.42
CA ARG A 107 5.40 -8.22 -21.97
C ARG A 107 3.98 -8.63 -22.39
N TYR A 108 3.05 -7.70 -22.40
CA TYR A 108 1.64 -7.93 -22.69
C TYR A 108 1.29 -7.71 -24.17
N GLY A 109 2.01 -6.82 -24.86
CA GLY A 109 1.94 -6.62 -26.31
C GLY A 109 0.79 -5.71 -26.79
N ARG A 110 -0.08 -5.25 -25.89
CA ARG A 110 -1.16 -4.29 -26.20
C ARG A 110 -1.54 -3.47 -24.98
N LYS A 111 -2.40 -2.47 -25.15
CA LYS A 111 -3.05 -1.76 -24.04
C LYS A 111 -4.36 -2.44 -23.68
N GLY A 112 -4.82 -2.23 -22.46
CA GLY A 112 -6.04 -2.83 -21.94
C GLY A 112 -6.48 -2.19 -20.63
N ARG A 113 -7.19 -2.97 -19.83
CA ARG A 113 -7.67 -2.58 -18.51
C ARG A 113 -6.62 -2.90 -17.46
N LEU A 114 -6.14 -1.88 -16.76
CA LEU A 114 -5.13 -1.99 -15.71
C LEU A 114 -5.75 -1.68 -14.35
N LEU A 115 -5.52 -2.58 -13.39
CA LEU A 115 -5.80 -2.36 -11.97
C LEU A 115 -4.49 -2.17 -11.20
N ASP A 116 -4.38 -1.10 -10.43
CA ASP A 116 -3.29 -0.93 -9.47
C ASP A 116 -3.80 -1.07 -8.04
N VAL A 117 -3.27 -2.04 -7.29
CA VAL A 117 -3.66 -2.35 -5.92
C VAL A 117 -2.66 -1.73 -4.97
N GLY A 118 -3.14 -0.88 -4.05
CA GLY A 118 -2.28 0.01 -3.27
C GLY A 118 -1.88 1.25 -4.07
N CYS A 119 -2.81 1.82 -4.85
CA CYS A 119 -2.50 2.87 -5.82
C CYS A 119 -2.12 4.23 -5.21
N ALA A 120 -2.14 4.37 -3.89
CA ALA A 120 -1.74 5.56 -3.15
C ALA A 120 -2.41 6.84 -3.71
N LEU A 121 -1.63 7.87 -4.06
CA LEU A 121 -2.12 9.14 -4.62
C LEU A 121 -2.43 9.05 -6.13
N GLY A 122 -2.21 7.89 -6.75
CA GLY A 122 -2.58 7.59 -8.14
C GLY A 122 -1.57 8.05 -9.19
N ASP A 123 -0.33 8.40 -8.84
CA ASP A 123 0.65 8.93 -9.80
C ASP A 123 1.03 7.90 -10.89
N PHE A 124 1.18 6.62 -10.53
CA PHE A 124 1.35 5.55 -11.52
C PHE A 124 0.15 5.45 -12.48
N LEU A 125 -1.08 5.52 -11.94
CA LEU A 125 -2.30 5.48 -12.75
C LEU A 125 -2.42 6.68 -13.69
N LEU A 126 -1.94 7.86 -13.30
CA LEU A 126 -1.90 9.04 -14.17
C LEU A 126 -0.98 8.82 -15.37
N GLU A 127 0.23 8.31 -15.15
CA GLU A 127 1.17 8.01 -16.23
C GLU A 127 0.65 6.87 -17.12
N ALA A 128 0.05 5.82 -16.54
CA ALA A 128 -0.54 4.73 -17.32
C ALA A 128 -1.73 5.21 -18.17
N ARG A 129 -2.61 6.06 -17.62
CA ARG A 129 -3.70 6.70 -18.38
C ARG A 129 -3.17 7.59 -19.50
N ALA A 130 -2.12 8.38 -19.24
CA ALA A 130 -1.49 9.21 -20.27
C ALA A 130 -0.85 8.36 -21.37
N ALA A 131 -0.33 7.18 -21.02
CA ALA A 131 0.09 6.16 -21.97
C ALA A 131 -1.07 5.41 -22.62
N GLY A 132 -2.35 5.75 -22.37
CA GLY A 132 -3.51 5.18 -23.07
C GLY A 132 -4.06 3.87 -22.51
N TRP A 133 -3.74 3.52 -21.26
CA TRP A 133 -4.39 2.42 -20.55
C TRP A 133 -5.76 2.82 -19.98
N ASP A 134 -6.71 1.88 -19.92
CA ASP A 134 -7.93 2.06 -19.14
C ASP A 134 -7.66 1.68 -17.69
N VAL A 135 -7.58 2.67 -16.80
CA VAL A 135 -7.06 2.48 -15.44
C VAL A 135 -8.15 2.45 -14.37
N ALA A 136 -7.92 1.64 -13.34
CA ALA A 136 -8.62 1.67 -12.06
C ALA A 136 -7.64 1.41 -10.90
N GLY A 137 -7.98 1.84 -9.70
CA GLY A 137 -7.16 1.66 -8.50
C GLY A 137 -7.94 1.15 -7.29
N VAL A 138 -7.23 0.51 -6.38
CA VAL A 138 -7.72 0.13 -5.04
C VAL A 138 -6.76 0.70 -4.01
N GLU A 139 -7.28 1.33 -2.96
CA GLU A 139 -6.44 1.92 -1.91
C GLU A 139 -7.15 1.86 -0.55
N ILE A 140 -6.46 1.35 0.47
CA ILE A 140 -7.01 1.19 1.82
C ILE A 140 -7.12 2.54 2.54
N SER A 141 -6.21 3.47 2.23
CA SER A 141 -6.22 4.82 2.76
C SER A 141 -7.35 5.65 2.15
N THR A 142 -8.35 5.98 2.97
CA THR A 142 -9.42 6.89 2.55
C THR A 142 -8.87 8.25 2.10
N PHE A 143 -7.82 8.75 2.75
CA PHE A 143 -7.18 10.00 2.38
C PHE A 143 -6.55 9.94 0.97
N ALA A 144 -5.70 8.94 0.73
CA ALA A 144 -5.01 8.82 -0.56
C ALA A 144 -6.00 8.53 -1.70
N ALA A 145 -6.98 7.65 -1.46
CA ALA A 145 -8.05 7.35 -2.41
C ALA A 145 -8.86 8.61 -2.79
N GLN A 146 -9.21 9.47 -1.83
CA GLN A 146 -9.91 10.73 -2.11
C GLN A 146 -9.07 11.69 -2.95
N ARG A 147 -7.76 11.79 -2.68
CA ARG A 147 -6.82 12.62 -3.48
C ARG A 147 -6.69 12.09 -4.91
N ALA A 148 -6.58 10.77 -5.09
CA ALA A 148 -6.53 10.14 -6.40
C ALA A 148 -7.83 10.38 -7.19
N ARG A 149 -9.01 10.24 -6.55
CA ARG A 149 -10.31 10.57 -7.18
C ARG A 149 -10.41 12.04 -7.58
N ALA A 150 -9.90 12.96 -6.76
CA ALA A 150 -9.88 14.39 -7.07
C ALA A 150 -9.01 14.72 -8.31
N ARG A 151 -8.08 13.83 -8.69
CA ARG A 151 -7.29 13.89 -9.93
C ARG A 151 -8.00 13.23 -11.13
N GLY A 152 -9.27 12.86 -10.97
CA GLY A 152 -10.12 12.26 -12.00
C GLY A 152 -9.86 10.77 -12.23
N LEU A 153 -9.31 10.04 -11.26
CA LEU A 153 -9.08 8.60 -11.35
C LEU A 153 -10.24 7.79 -10.77
N ARG A 154 -10.49 6.61 -11.36
CA ARG A 154 -11.44 5.61 -10.80
C ARG A 154 -10.74 4.80 -9.72
N VAL A 155 -10.93 5.16 -8.46
CA VAL A 155 -10.32 4.47 -7.32
C VAL A 155 -11.40 3.98 -6.36
N THR A 156 -11.29 2.74 -5.87
CA THR A 156 -12.14 2.19 -4.81
C THR A 156 -11.37 2.24 -3.49
N THR A 157 -12.05 2.65 -2.41
CA THR A 157 -11.45 2.69 -1.07
C THR A 157 -11.75 1.39 -0.36
N GLY A 158 -10.74 0.71 0.14
CA GLY A 158 -10.89 -0.55 0.85
C GLY A 158 -9.77 -1.53 0.54
N ARG A 159 -9.94 -2.76 1.01
CA ARG A 159 -9.00 -3.86 0.74
C ARG A 159 -9.36 -4.58 -0.55
N LEU A 160 -8.39 -5.16 -1.24
CA LEU A 160 -8.63 -5.91 -2.47
C LEU A 160 -9.59 -7.09 -2.23
N GLU A 161 -9.45 -7.77 -1.09
CA GLU A 161 -10.21 -8.95 -0.68
C GLU A 161 -11.69 -8.65 -0.39
N GLU A 162 -12.03 -7.37 -0.23
CA GLU A 162 -13.38 -6.90 0.05
C GLU A 162 -14.12 -6.47 -1.22
N LEU A 163 -13.43 -6.46 -2.37
CA LEU A 163 -14.01 -6.01 -3.63
C LEU A 163 -14.69 -7.15 -4.39
N ASP A 164 -15.92 -6.89 -4.81
CA ASP A 164 -16.64 -7.71 -5.78
C ASP A 164 -16.24 -7.29 -7.20
N LEU A 165 -15.09 -7.80 -7.66
CA LEU A 165 -14.58 -7.57 -9.01
C LEU A 165 -15.03 -8.70 -9.94
N PRO A 166 -15.70 -8.39 -11.08
CA PRO A 166 -16.07 -9.41 -12.04
C PRO A 166 -14.84 -10.18 -12.54
N ALA A 167 -14.99 -11.49 -12.75
CA ALA A 167 -13.94 -12.31 -13.33
C ALA A 167 -13.48 -11.75 -14.70
N ALA A 168 -12.18 -11.81 -14.98
CA ALA A 168 -11.58 -11.29 -16.22
C ALA A 168 -11.91 -9.81 -16.53
N SER A 169 -12.13 -9.00 -15.50
CA SER A 169 -12.39 -7.55 -15.62
C SER A 169 -11.15 -6.70 -15.89
N PHE A 170 -9.95 -7.24 -15.65
CA PHE A 170 -8.67 -6.56 -15.90
C PHE A 170 -7.73 -7.43 -16.72
N ASP A 171 -6.94 -6.78 -17.57
CA ASP A 171 -5.92 -7.39 -18.42
C ASP A 171 -4.56 -7.43 -17.71
N VAL A 172 -4.28 -6.44 -16.87
CA VAL A 172 -3.04 -6.32 -16.07
C VAL A 172 -3.38 -5.86 -14.66
N ILE A 173 -2.74 -6.46 -13.66
CA ILE A 173 -2.85 -6.06 -12.25
C ILE A 173 -1.45 -5.78 -11.72
N THR A 174 -1.26 -4.63 -11.08
CA THR A 174 0.01 -4.20 -10.46
C THR A 174 -0.16 -4.07 -8.94
N LEU A 175 0.93 -4.36 -8.22
CA LEU A 175 1.05 -4.25 -6.77
C LEU A 175 2.41 -3.64 -6.44
N TYR A 176 2.67 -2.45 -6.99
CA TYR A 176 3.97 -1.79 -6.78
C TYR A 176 4.09 -1.29 -5.35
N ASP A 177 5.16 -1.71 -4.67
CA ASP A 177 5.48 -1.27 -3.31
C ASP A 177 4.34 -1.56 -2.30
N ALA A 178 3.52 -2.57 -2.62
CA ALA A 178 2.33 -2.99 -1.90
C ALA A 178 2.32 -4.50 -1.55
N ILE A 179 2.93 -5.35 -2.38
CA ILE A 179 2.89 -6.81 -2.21
C ILE A 179 3.57 -7.27 -0.93
N GLU A 180 4.63 -6.58 -0.50
CA GLU A 180 5.38 -6.82 0.73
C GLU A 180 4.58 -6.49 2.00
N HIS A 181 3.49 -5.75 1.86
CA HIS A 181 2.59 -5.39 2.95
C HIS A 181 1.42 -6.38 3.09
N LEU A 182 1.30 -7.35 2.18
CA LEU A 182 0.30 -8.40 2.22
C LEU A 182 0.73 -9.56 3.12
N THR A 183 -0.26 -10.27 3.66
CA THR A 183 -0.05 -11.38 4.63
C THR A 183 -1.10 -12.46 4.49
#